data_AF-A0A3C1H5Q6-F1
#
_entry.id   AF-A0A3C1H5Q6-F1
#
_cell.length_a   1.000
_cell.length_b   1.000
_cell.length_c   1.000
_cell.angle_alpha   90.00
_cell.angle_beta   90.00
_cell.angle_gamma   90.00
#
_symmetry.space_group_name_H-M   'P 1'
#
loop_
_entity.id
_entity.type
_entity.pdbx_description
1 polymer ?
#
loop_
_entity_poly.entity_id
_entity_poly.type
_entity_poly.pdbx_seq_one_letter_code
_entity_poly.pdbx_strand_id
1 'polypeptide(L)'
;MEHDADAMQIAEQLYPAALLMLGDPAESRAAVIESIVAAKRRSPEQWADSVLLHLLRISLTRAPERLDPDALPEDSVPDALRPVLRLPAGSRISLALDLCGCDPADAAAARGLTADEQQRNTEKAYRQLQFLQSGDAVPREQLAESAKALTWQEADAEALAAALADAAAEETAEPGSDSGTQIVRRSAAEKKRKTISVPVWCIAAAAVGITVLSAALIFRIAADRLSEAQRQPEPLSQNEVAEIFASDYLYIGSAQEKAADAAGIPSEQAVFLSTKLKTAADPPFYELQFTDGSKLYSCIADAKSGEVSDLQDTDAAVELRTEKLQSAESLRKTAAEAFSLHDVIVLKEKLSHGAYDDEIRFELLDRSGIVHSVQLDAQTAVLLKYKKERLGDTVQGRIISAEKAKELAVARVSGQSVSEMIFTKVRQDGELYTVAFTMDDGTQYLVELNAVSGAVSNVDVHPVSADISDAVGMLAARDTALKLSGLSDEKNVNFTKAKIDRSSGIYVYELEFETYDYEYEVSIAVQDGTPVKFRAWETE
;
A
#
# COMPACT_ATOMS: atom_id res chain seq x y z
N MET A 1 30.02 11.37 -33.65
CA MET A 1 29.64 12.76 -34.00
C MET A 1 28.15 13.00 -33.80
N GLU A 2 27.23 12.38 -34.55
CA GLU A 2 25.78 12.60 -34.36
C GLU A 2 25.28 12.04 -33.01
N HIS A 3 25.69 10.80 -32.66
CA HIS A 3 25.40 10.17 -31.35
C HIS A 3 26.05 10.85 -30.13
N ASP A 4 27.02 11.74 -30.33
CA ASP A 4 27.68 12.48 -29.25
C ASP A 4 26.96 13.80 -28.99
N ALA A 5 26.33 14.38 -30.03
CA ALA A 5 25.49 15.56 -29.90
C ALA A 5 24.20 15.25 -29.12
N ASP A 6 23.56 14.10 -29.38
CA ASP A 6 22.36 13.66 -28.65
C ASP A 6 22.67 13.40 -27.16
N ALA A 7 23.84 12.82 -26.87
CA ALA A 7 24.30 12.59 -25.49
C ALA A 7 24.54 13.90 -24.74
N MET A 8 25.12 14.89 -25.42
CA MET A 8 25.30 16.22 -24.85
C MET A 8 23.97 16.90 -24.55
N GLN A 9 23.04 16.86 -25.50
CA GLN A 9 21.72 17.47 -25.35
C GLN A 9 20.94 16.85 -24.17
N ILE A 10 20.98 15.53 -24.02
CA ILE A 10 20.33 14.85 -22.89
C ILE A 10 21.02 15.16 -21.57
N ALA A 11 22.37 15.24 -21.55
CA ALA A 11 23.11 15.62 -20.35
C ALA A 11 22.73 17.03 -19.87
N GLU A 12 22.67 17.99 -20.80
CA GLU A 12 22.24 19.36 -20.54
C GLU A 12 20.82 19.43 -19.98
N GLN A 13 19.90 18.61 -20.52
CA GLN A 13 18.51 18.56 -20.07
C GLN A 13 18.33 17.97 -18.67
N LEU A 14 19.11 16.94 -18.32
CA LEU A 14 18.94 16.19 -17.08
C LEU A 14 19.76 16.72 -15.91
N TYR A 15 20.82 17.49 -16.18
CA TYR A 15 21.69 18.03 -15.15
C TYR A 15 20.97 18.86 -14.07
N PRO A 16 20.06 19.79 -14.41
CA PRO A 16 19.31 20.54 -13.40
C PRO A 16 18.53 19.62 -12.44
N ALA A 17 17.91 18.56 -12.97
CA ALA A 17 17.16 17.60 -12.18
C ALA A 17 18.09 16.82 -11.25
N ALA A 18 19.22 16.32 -11.77
CA ALA A 18 20.23 15.63 -10.98
C ALA A 18 20.76 16.49 -9.83
N LEU A 19 21.05 17.76 -10.09
CA LEU A 19 21.53 18.71 -9.09
C LEU A 19 20.53 18.96 -7.97
N LEU A 20 19.25 19.15 -8.31
CA LEU A 20 18.21 19.32 -7.32
C LEU A 20 17.98 18.05 -6.49
N MET A 21 18.17 16.85 -7.06
CA MET A 21 18.01 15.58 -6.36
C MET A 21 19.15 15.31 -5.36
N LEU A 22 20.40 15.48 -5.82
CA LEU A 22 21.61 15.06 -5.12
C LEU A 22 22.25 16.20 -4.31
N GLY A 23 22.01 17.45 -4.69
CA GLY A 23 22.55 18.64 -4.01
C GLY A 23 24.01 18.94 -4.34
N ASP A 24 24.84 17.94 -4.66
CA ASP A 24 26.25 18.13 -4.99
C ASP A 24 26.50 18.24 -6.51
N PRO A 25 27.13 19.32 -7.00
CA PRO A 25 27.40 19.50 -8.44
C PRO A 25 28.29 18.42 -9.07
N ALA A 26 29.30 17.90 -8.36
CA ALA A 26 30.21 16.89 -8.91
C ALA A 26 29.53 15.53 -8.99
N GLU A 27 28.81 15.15 -7.93
CA GLU A 27 28.02 13.92 -7.89
C GLU A 27 26.90 13.93 -8.93
N SER A 28 26.27 15.09 -9.14
CA SER A 28 25.21 15.25 -10.15
C SER A 28 25.72 15.06 -11.57
N ARG A 29 26.90 15.60 -11.88
CA ARG A 29 27.58 15.36 -13.18
C ARG A 29 27.91 13.90 -13.37
N ALA A 30 28.50 13.27 -12.35
CA ALA A 30 28.84 11.86 -12.37
C ALA A 30 27.59 10.99 -12.60
N ALA A 31 26.48 11.27 -11.91
CA ALA A 31 25.22 10.56 -12.07
C ALA A 31 24.65 10.67 -13.49
N VAL A 32 24.70 11.86 -14.10
CA VAL A 32 24.27 12.07 -15.50
C VAL A 32 25.16 11.27 -16.47
N ILE A 33 26.48 11.37 -16.34
CA ILE A 33 27.43 10.63 -17.20
C ILE A 33 27.22 9.11 -17.05
N GLU A 34 27.15 8.61 -15.82
CA GLU A 34 26.91 7.21 -15.51
C GLU A 34 25.57 6.73 -16.12
N SER A 35 24.51 7.54 -16.03
CA SER A 35 23.21 7.18 -16.57
C SER A 35 23.22 7.05 -18.10
N ILE A 36 23.92 7.95 -18.80
CA ILE A 36 24.05 7.93 -20.26
C ILE A 36 24.90 6.73 -20.71
N VAL A 37 26.03 6.49 -20.05
CA VAL A 37 26.90 5.34 -20.35
C VAL A 37 26.17 4.02 -20.10
N ALA A 38 25.44 3.90 -18.98
CA ALA A 38 24.66 2.71 -18.67
C ALA A 38 23.53 2.47 -19.69
N ALA A 39 22.81 3.53 -20.07
CA ALA A 39 21.76 3.47 -21.07
C ALA A 39 22.30 3.01 -22.43
N LYS A 40 23.42 3.61 -22.89
CA LYS A 40 24.06 3.24 -24.17
C LYS A 40 24.56 1.79 -24.18
N ARG A 41 25.18 1.32 -23.10
CA ARG A 41 25.61 -0.09 -22.98
C ARG A 41 24.46 -1.08 -23.03
N ARG A 42 23.30 -0.73 -22.46
CA ARG A 42 22.18 -1.66 -22.30
C ARG A 42 21.24 -1.69 -23.50
N SER A 43 21.07 -0.55 -24.18
CA SER A 43 20.14 -0.41 -25.31
C SER A 43 20.65 0.62 -26.31
N PRO A 44 21.69 0.31 -27.12
CA PRO A 44 22.34 1.29 -28.01
C PRO A 44 21.41 2.00 -29.00
N GLU A 45 20.30 1.35 -29.39
CA GLU A 45 19.33 1.90 -30.35
C GLU A 45 18.19 2.71 -29.71
N GLN A 46 17.97 2.58 -28.40
CA GLN A 46 16.87 3.22 -27.64
C GLN A 46 17.36 3.86 -26.33
N TRP A 47 18.66 4.17 -26.26
CA TRP A 47 19.30 4.55 -25.00
C TRP A 47 18.65 5.80 -24.40
N ALA A 48 18.28 6.78 -25.23
CA ALA A 48 17.64 8.04 -24.81
C ALA A 48 16.42 7.81 -23.90
N ASP A 49 15.55 6.86 -24.23
CA ASP A 49 14.32 6.54 -23.47
C ASP A 49 14.63 5.94 -22.08
N SER A 50 15.85 5.41 -21.89
CA SER A 50 16.27 4.74 -20.65
C SER A 50 17.18 5.59 -19.75
N VAL A 51 17.67 6.74 -20.22
CA VAL A 51 18.60 7.58 -19.44
C VAL A 51 17.94 8.09 -18.16
N LEU A 52 16.70 8.57 -18.24
CA LEU A 52 15.96 9.07 -17.08
C LEU A 52 15.73 7.98 -16.02
N LEU A 53 15.42 6.75 -16.44
CA LEU A 53 15.29 5.60 -15.55
C LEU A 53 16.60 5.32 -14.81
N HIS A 54 17.72 5.32 -15.54
CA HIS A 54 19.03 5.07 -14.95
C HIS A 54 19.44 6.20 -14.00
N LEU A 55 19.19 7.45 -14.35
CA LEU A 55 19.43 8.60 -13.48
C LEU A 55 18.60 8.49 -12.19
N LEU A 56 17.31 8.18 -12.29
CA LEU A 56 16.44 8.05 -11.12
C LEU A 56 16.86 6.90 -10.21
N ARG A 57 17.32 5.78 -10.76
CA ARG A 57 17.87 4.68 -9.95
C ARG A 57 19.12 5.11 -9.18
N ILE A 58 20.01 5.87 -9.81
CA ILE A 58 21.19 6.44 -9.14
C ILE A 58 20.73 7.42 -8.05
N SER A 59 19.85 8.37 -8.38
CA SER A 59 19.35 9.38 -7.45
C SER A 59 18.61 8.79 -6.26
N LEU A 60 17.79 7.75 -6.43
CA LEU A 60 17.11 7.07 -5.32
C LEU A 60 18.07 6.37 -4.34
N THR A 61 19.27 5.99 -4.79
CA THR A 61 20.27 5.34 -3.93
C THR A 61 21.27 6.30 -3.31
N ARG A 62 21.54 7.42 -3.99
CA ARG A 62 22.58 8.39 -3.60
C ARG A 62 22.01 9.66 -2.97
N ALA A 63 20.74 9.99 -3.20
CA ALA A 63 20.14 11.20 -2.64
C ALA A 63 20.10 11.13 -1.12
N PRO A 64 20.71 12.09 -0.41
CA PRO A 64 20.67 12.12 1.04
C PRO A 64 19.26 12.50 1.51
N GLU A 65 18.81 11.90 2.62
CA GLU A 65 17.46 12.12 3.16
C GLU A 65 17.21 13.60 3.49
N ARG A 66 18.26 14.32 3.91
CA ARG A 66 18.25 15.77 4.12
C ARG A 66 19.51 16.39 3.57
N LEU A 67 19.37 17.48 2.80
CA LEU A 67 20.48 18.33 2.40
C LEU A 67 20.51 19.56 3.29
N ASP A 68 21.73 19.94 3.68
CA ASP A 68 22.00 21.26 4.20
C ASP A 68 22.41 22.18 3.04
N PRO A 69 21.52 23.07 2.55
CA PRO A 69 21.85 23.96 1.44
C PRO A 69 22.93 24.97 1.82
N ASP A 70 23.19 25.18 3.11
CA ASP A 70 24.20 26.12 3.59
C ASP A 70 25.62 25.49 3.57
N ALA A 71 25.71 24.17 3.38
CA ALA A 71 26.96 23.44 3.16
C ALA A 71 27.42 23.42 1.68
N LEU A 72 26.57 23.90 0.75
CA LEU A 72 26.89 23.96 -0.67
C LEU A 72 27.64 25.25 -1.03
N PRO A 73 28.52 25.24 -2.04
CA PRO A 73 29.18 26.45 -2.54
C PRO A 73 28.15 27.55 -2.86
N GLU A 74 28.41 28.81 -2.46
CA GLU A 74 27.43 29.91 -2.59
C GLU A 74 26.85 30.06 -4.00
N ASP A 75 27.64 29.80 -5.05
CA ASP A 75 27.25 29.95 -6.46
C ASP A 75 26.73 28.66 -7.13
N SER A 76 26.60 27.55 -6.40
CA SER A 76 26.26 26.25 -7.00
C SER A 76 24.78 26.09 -7.33
N VAL A 77 23.89 26.69 -6.54
CA VAL A 77 22.43 26.59 -6.71
C VAL A 77 21.81 27.97 -6.43
N PRO A 78 20.95 28.51 -7.32
CA PRO A 78 20.28 29.80 -7.09
C PRO A 78 19.53 29.84 -5.76
N ASP A 79 19.52 31.00 -5.10
CA ASP A 79 18.86 31.18 -3.79
C ASP A 79 17.38 30.78 -3.80
N ALA A 80 16.68 31.00 -4.92
CA ALA A 80 15.29 30.58 -5.11
C ALA A 80 15.09 29.06 -4.95
N LEU A 81 16.10 28.26 -5.28
CA LEU A 81 16.06 26.80 -5.22
C LEU A 81 16.62 26.22 -3.90
N ARG A 82 17.31 27.01 -3.07
CA ARG A 82 17.82 26.52 -1.78
C ARG A 82 16.74 25.90 -0.87
N PRO A 83 15.50 26.43 -0.81
CA PRO A 83 14.42 25.78 -0.04
C PRO A 83 14.02 24.41 -0.59
N VAL A 84 14.17 24.15 -1.90
CA VAL A 84 13.89 22.85 -2.52
C VAL A 84 14.84 21.78 -1.98
N LEU A 85 16.10 22.13 -1.75
CA LEU A 85 17.10 21.21 -1.22
C LEU A 85 16.78 20.75 0.20
N ARG A 86 16.09 21.60 0.99
CA ARG A 86 15.67 21.28 2.38
C ARG A 86 14.52 20.26 2.45
N LEU A 87 13.89 19.92 1.33
CA LEU A 87 12.83 18.92 1.29
C LEU A 87 13.38 17.50 1.54
N PRO A 88 12.56 16.59 2.12
CA PRO A 88 12.87 15.17 2.17
C PRO A 88 13.16 14.60 0.77
N ALA A 89 14.01 13.58 0.67
CA ALA A 89 14.49 13.05 -0.61
C ALA A 89 13.35 12.72 -1.59
N GLY A 90 12.29 12.05 -1.13
CA GLY A 90 11.13 11.69 -1.97
C GLY A 90 10.38 12.88 -2.55
N SER A 91 10.16 13.94 -1.74
CA SER A 91 9.52 15.18 -2.17
C SER A 91 10.43 16.00 -3.09
N ARG A 92 11.72 16.05 -2.76
CA ARG A 92 12.74 16.75 -3.55
C ARG A 92 12.87 16.15 -4.95
N ILE A 93 12.92 14.82 -5.06
CA ILE A 93 12.98 14.12 -6.36
C ILE A 93 11.72 14.40 -7.20
N SER A 94 10.53 14.34 -6.58
CA SER A 94 9.27 14.61 -7.29
C SER A 94 9.22 16.04 -7.84
N LEU A 95 9.64 17.00 -7.03
CA LEU A 95 9.66 18.41 -7.39
C LEU A 95 10.77 18.74 -8.40
N ALA A 96 11.94 18.11 -8.30
CA ALA A 96 13.03 18.30 -9.26
C ALA A 96 12.63 17.89 -10.68
N LEU A 97 11.98 16.72 -10.83
CA LEU A 97 11.47 16.25 -12.12
C LEU A 97 10.46 17.24 -12.72
N ASP A 98 9.57 17.76 -11.87
CA ASP A 98 8.54 18.71 -12.27
C ASP A 98 9.12 20.06 -12.72
N LEU A 99 10.01 20.65 -11.92
CA LEU A 99 10.64 21.95 -12.22
C LEU A 99 11.50 21.90 -13.48
N CYS A 100 12.09 20.75 -13.78
CA CYS A 100 12.91 20.52 -14.95
C CYS A 100 12.11 20.09 -16.20
N GLY A 101 10.79 19.97 -16.09
CA GLY A 101 9.91 19.67 -17.22
C GLY A 101 10.00 18.22 -17.72
N CYS A 102 10.39 17.27 -16.87
CA CYS A 102 10.30 15.86 -17.19
C CYS A 102 8.84 15.45 -17.37
N ASP A 103 8.54 14.62 -18.37
CA ASP A 103 7.18 14.14 -18.59
C ASP A 103 6.68 13.37 -17.34
N PRO A 104 5.49 13.69 -16.80
CA PRO A 104 4.97 13.02 -15.61
C PRO A 104 4.80 11.51 -15.76
N ALA A 105 4.47 11.01 -16.95
CA ALA A 105 4.33 9.58 -17.21
C ALA A 105 5.68 8.88 -17.20
N ASP A 106 6.71 9.49 -17.78
CA ASP A 106 8.07 8.94 -17.78
C ASP A 106 8.67 8.96 -16.36
N ALA A 107 8.46 10.05 -15.62
CA ALA A 107 8.83 10.18 -14.22
C ALA A 107 8.13 9.14 -13.32
N ALA A 108 6.84 8.88 -13.57
CA ALA A 108 6.06 7.90 -12.84
C ALA A 108 6.52 6.47 -13.16
N ALA A 109 6.65 6.13 -14.45
CA ALA A 109 7.09 4.82 -14.92
C ALA A 109 8.47 4.45 -14.35
N ALA A 110 9.41 5.41 -14.35
CA ALA A 110 10.74 5.19 -13.82
C ALA A 110 10.80 4.97 -12.30
N ARG A 111 9.75 5.38 -11.56
CA ARG A 111 9.63 5.20 -10.11
C ARG A 111 8.70 4.05 -9.71
N GLY A 112 8.12 3.34 -10.68
CA GLY A 112 7.10 2.31 -10.42
C GLY A 112 5.80 2.89 -9.86
N LEU A 113 5.48 4.14 -10.19
CA LEU A 113 4.28 4.86 -9.77
C LEU A 113 3.31 5.02 -10.95
N THR A 114 2.05 5.32 -10.62
CA THR A 114 1.08 5.86 -11.58
C THR A 114 1.29 7.36 -11.79
N ALA A 115 0.84 7.90 -12.93
CA ALA A 115 0.92 9.34 -13.21
C ALA A 115 0.21 10.19 -12.15
N ASP A 116 -0.92 9.71 -11.64
CA ASP A 116 -1.68 10.37 -10.56
C ASP A 116 -0.91 10.38 -9.24
N GLU A 117 -0.21 9.29 -8.89
CA GLU A 117 0.65 9.23 -7.70
C GLU A 117 1.84 10.18 -7.82
N GLN A 118 2.48 10.24 -8.99
CA GLN A 118 3.56 11.18 -9.25
C GLN A 118 3.07 12.64 -9.13
N GLN A 119 1.89 12.95 -9.68
CA GLN A 119 1.29 14.28 -9.54
C GLN A 119 0.98 14.62 -8.07
N ARG A 120 0.37 13.70 -7.31
CA ARG A 120 0.11 13.89 -5.87
C ARG A 120 1.39 14.14 -5.07
N ASN A 121 2.45 13.39 -5.38
CA ASN A 121 3.75 13.56 -4.73
C ASN A 121 4.39 14.91 -5.04
N THR A 122 4.27 15.39 -6.29
CA THR A 122 4.71 16.74 -6.68
C THR A 122 3.92 17.83 -5.96
N GLU A 123 2.59 17.71 -5.88
CA GLU A 123 1.74 18.66 -5.14
C GLU A 123 2.06 18.67 -3.64
N LYS A 124 2.30 17.50 -3.04
CA LYS A 124 2.80 17.37 -1.66
C LYS A 124 4.12 18.12 -1.46
N ALA A 125 5.07 17.96 -2.38
CA ALA A 125 6.36 18.64 -2.32
C ALA A 125 6.24 20.17 -2.41
N TYR A 126 5.35 20.69 -3.26
CA TYR A 126 5.06 22.14 -3.31
C TYR A 126 4.49 22.68 -2.00
N ARG A 127 3.56 21.94 -1.35
CA ARG A 127 3.00 22.36 -0.06
C ARG A 127 4.05 22.39 1.05
N GLN A 128 4.93 21.39 1.07
CA GLN A 128 6.06 21.35 2.00
C GLN A 128 7.03 22.52 1.75
N LEU A 129 7.29 22.86 0.49
CA LEU A 129 8.13 24.00 0.11
C LEU A 129 7.52 25.32 0.59
N GLN A 130 6.21 25.52 0.38
CA GLN A 130 5.48 26.70 0.85
C GLN A 130 5.57 26.86 2.37
N PHE A 131 5.47 25.76 3.12
CA PHE A 131 5.65 25.76 4.57
C PHE A 131 7.06 26.20 5.00
N LEU A 132 8.10 25.72 4.31
CA LEU A 132 9.50 26.05 4.60
C LEU A 132 9.88 27.51 4.31
N GLN A 133 9.13 28.21 3.46
CA GLN A 133 9.48 29.57 2.99
C GLN A 133 8.95 30.70 3.90
N SER A 134 8.12 30.42 4.91
CA SER A 134 7.59 31.38 5.91
C SER A 134 7.40 32.81 5.37
N GLY A 135 6.53 33.00 4.37
CA GLY A 135 6.35 34.28 3.66
C GLY A 135 5.69 34.13 2.29
N ASP A 136 5.85 35.12 1.42
CA ASP A 136 5.42 35.04 0.01
C ASP A 136 6.18 33.92 -0.70
N ALA A 137 5.52 32.79 -0.91
CA ALA A 137 6.13 31.62 -1.52
C ALA A 137 6.58 31.93 -2.97
N VAL A 138 7.77 31.46 -3.34
CA VAL A 138 8.30 31.65 -4.70
C VAL A 138 7.38 30.92 -5.68
N PRO A 139 6.80 31.59 -6.69
CA PRO A 139 5.94 30.95 -7.66
C PRO A 139 6.64 29.80 -8.39
N ARG A 140 5.89 28.74 -8.68
CA ARG A 140 6.36 27.57 -9.43
C ARG A 140 7.08 27.93 -10.73
N GLU A 141 6.56 28.90 -11.47
CA GLU A 141 7.16 29.37 -12.72
C GLU A 141 8.56 29.94 -12.50
N GLN A 142 8.75 30.74 -11.44
CA GLN A 142 10.03 31.33 -11.10
C GLN A 142 11.04 30.27 -10.61
N LEU A 143 10.57 29.24 -9.90
CA LEU A 143 11.40 28.09 -9.53
C LEU A 143 11.84 27.30 -10.78
N ALA A 144 10.94 27.09 -11.73
CA ALA A 144 11.25 26.38 -12.98
C ALA A 144 12.22 27.18 -13.86
N GLU A 145 12.08 28.52 -13.93
CA GLU A 145 13.06 29.39 -14.57
C GLU A 145 14.43 29.34 -13.87
N SER A 146 14.44 29.33 -12.54
CA SER A 146 15.68 29.20 -11.76
C SER A 146 16.35 27.84 -11.99
N ALA A 147 15.58 26.76 -12.11
CA ALA A 147 16.10 25.43 -12.44
C ALA A 147 16.70 25.39 -13.85
N LYS A 148 16.08 26.04 -14.84
CA LYS A 148 16.60 26.14 -16.20
C LYS A 148 17.90 26.95 -16.30
N ALA A 149 18.20 27.80 -15.33
CA ALA A 149 19.44 28.57 -15.28
C ALA A 149 20.65 27.71 -14.83
N LEU A 150 20.43 26.49 -14.34
CA LEU A 150 21.50 25.55 -14.01
C LEU A 150 22.08 24.96 -15.31
N THR A 151 23.35 25.21 -15.59
CA THR A 151 23.97 24.82 -16.86
C THR A 151 25.07 23.77 -16.69
N TRP A 152 25.07 22.79 -17.59
CA TRP A 152 26.20 21.92 -17.86
C TRP A 152 27.42 22.74 -18.31
N GLN A 153 28.62 22.43 -17.81
CA GLN A 153 29.82 23.19 -18.11
C GLN A 153 30.65 22.53 -19.23
N GLU A 154 31.53 23.29 -19.87
CA GLU A 154 32.41 22.80 -20.94
C GLU A 154 33.34 21.67 -20.46
N ALA A 155 33.84 21.74 -19.22
CA ALA A 155 34.64 20.68 -18.61
C ALA A 155 33.86 19.36 -18.43
N ASP A 156 32.54 19.44 -18.24
CA ASP A 156 31.67 18.27 -18.09
C ASP A 156 31.41 17.59 -19.44
N ALA A 157 31.41 18.38 -20.52
CA ALA A 157 31.33 17.88 -21.90
C ALA A 157 32.56 17.05 -22.27
N GLU A 158 33.75 17.48 -21.88
CA GLU A 158 34.99 16.71 -22.06
C GLU A 158 34.97 15.39 -21.27
N ALA A 159 34.49 15.43 -20.02
CA ALA A 159 34.36 14.24 -19.17
C ALA A 159 33.36 13.22 -19.74
N LEU A 160 32.21 13.69 -20.25
CA LEU A 160 31.23 12.83 -20.92
C LEU A 160 31.81 12.21 -22.20
N ALA A 161 32.52 12.99 -23.02
CA ALA A 161 33.16 12.48 -24.24
C ALA A 161 34.21 11.42 -23.92
N ALA A 162 35.02 11.63 -22.88
CA ALA A 162 36.00 10.64 -22.42
C ALA A 162 35.33 9.35 -21.93
N ALA A 163 34.29 9.45 -21.09
CA ALA A 163 33.58 8.29 -20.57
C ALA A 163 32.88 7.46 -21.67
N LEU A 164 32.34 8.13 -22.70
CA LEU A 164 31.77 7.48 -23.87
C LEU A 164 32.82 6.79 -24.73
N ALA A 165 34.00 7.40 -24.90
CA ALA A 165 35.12 6.81 -25.62
C ALA A 165 35.67 5.57 -24.90
N ASP A 166 35.82 5.62 -23.58
CA ASP A 166 36.25 4.48 -22.76
C ASP A 166 35.25 3.33 -22.84
N ALA A 167 33.94 3.61 -22.76
CA ALA A 167 32.90 2.61 -22.89
C ALA A 167 32.88 1.93 -24.28
N ALA A 168 33.16 2.68 -25.35
CA ALA A 168 33.27 2.13 -26.71
C ALA A 168 34.56 1.31 -26.92
N ALA A 169 35.65 1.68 -26.22
CA ALA A 169 36.90 0.93 -26.25
C ALA A 169 36.77 -0.44 -25.55
N GLU A 170 35.99 -0.51 -24.47
CA GLU A 170 35.68 -1.77 -23.78
C GLU A 170 34.84 -2.73 -24.64
N GLU A 171 33.93 -2.22 -25.50
CA GLU A 171 33.14 -3.05 -26.43
C GLU A 171 33.96 -3.62 -27.59
N THR A 172 35.06 -2.94 -27.97
CA THR A 172 35.92 -3.32 -29.10
C THR A 172 37.15 -4.14 -28.69
N ALA A 173 37.40 -4.29 -27.39
CA ALA A 173 38.41 -5.20 -26.87
C ALA A 173 37.98 -6.66 -27.09
N GLU A 174 38.63 -7.35 -28.05
CA GLU A 174 38.52 -8.81 -28.13
C GLU A 174 38.91 -9.45 -26.79
N PRO A 175 38.24 -10.54 -26.36
CA PRO A 175 38.51 -11.18 -25.09
C PRO A 175 39.89 -11.85 -25.14
N GLY A 176 40.90 -11.13 -24.69
CA GLY A 176 42.22 -11.64 -24.36
C GLY A 176 42.13 -12.59 -23.18
N SER A 177 42.58 -13.81 -23.41
CA SER A 177 42.64 -14.99 -22.55
C SER A 177 42.78 -14.81 -21.02
N ASP A 178 42.17 -15.80 -20.34
CA ASP A 178 42.46 -16.36 -19.00
C ASP A 178 41.54 -15.82 -17.88
N SER A 179 40.60 -16.58 -17.27
CA SER A 179 40.57 -18.01 -16.91
C SER A 179 39.11 -18.52 -16.71
N GLY A 180 38.90 -19.84 -16.85
CA GLY A 180 37.62 -20.55 -17.01
C GLY A 180 36.60 -20.46 -15.86
N THR A 181 35.32 -20.83 -16.00
CA THR A 181 34.84 -22.14 -16.50
C THR A 181 33.36 -22.07 -16.95
N GLN A 182 33.03 -22.90 -17.94
CA GLN A 182 31.81 -23.01 -18.75
C GLN A 182 30.50 -23.35 -17.99
N ILE A 183 29.34 -23.08 -18.61
CA ILE A 183 28.34 -24.09 -19.06
C ILE A 183 27.40 -23.52 -20.15
N VAL A 184 27.62 -24.01 -21.38
CA VAL A 184 26.72 -24.43 -22.48
C VAL A 184 25.37 -23.72 -22.70
N ARG A 185 25.29 -22.97 -23.82
CA ARG A 185 24.07 -22.72 -24.60
C ARG A 185 23.64 -23.98 -25.38
N ARG A 186 22.34 -24.26 -25.47
CA ARG A 186 21.74 -25.08 -26.53
C ARG A 186 20.79 -24.25 -27.40
N SER A 187 20.90 -24.53 -28.69
CA SER A 187 20.27 -23.92 -29.87
C SER A 187 18.76 -24.10 -29.99
N ALA A 188 18.09 -23.21 -30.73
CA ALA A 188 16.88 -23.54 -31.48
C ALA A 188 16.84 -22.82 -32.83
N ALA A 189 16.42 -23.56 -33.86
CA ALA A 189 16.67 -23.34 -35.28
C ALA A 189 15.55 -22.56 -36.01
N GLU A 190 15.93 -21.90 -37.11
CA GLU A 190 15.08 -21.31 -38.14
C GLU A 190 14.05 -22.30 -38.72
N LYS A 191 12.82 -21.81 -38.97
CA LYS A 191 11.91 -22.38 -39.99
C LYS A 191 11.23 -21.27 -40.79
N LYS A 192 11.54 -21.23 -42.09
CA LYS A 192 10.86 -20.44 -43.14
C LYS A 192 9.37 -20.80 -43.23
N ARG A 193 8.48 -19.80 -43.24
CA ARG A 193 7.08 -19.94 -43.72
C ARG A 193 6.76 -18.92 -44.80
N LYS A 194 6.12 -19.41 -45.86
CA LYS A 194 5.65 -18.69 -47.05
C LYS A 194 4.48 -17.76 -46.70
N THR A 195 4.56 -16.52 -47.16
CA THR A 195 3.56 -15.47 -46.99
C THR A 195 2.42 -15.63 -47.99
N ILE A 196 1.18 -15.67 -47.50
CA ILE A 196 -0.05 -15.48 -48.28
C ILE A 196 -0.49 -14.04 -48.03
N SER A 197 -0.61 -13.22 -49.08
CA SER A 197 -1.01 -11.82 -48.96
C SER A 197 -2.52 -11.70 -48.79
N VAL A 198 -2.97 -11.27 -47.61
CA VAL A 198 -4.35 -10.82 -47.37
C VAL A 198 -4.37 -9.28 -47.41
N PRO A 199 -5.32 -8.63 -48.11
CA PRO A 199 -5.40 -7.18 -48.18
C PRO A 199 -5.60 -6.56 -46.79
N VAL A 200 -4.82 -5.53 -46.48
CA VAL A 200 -4.75 -4.83 -45.17
C VAL A 200 -6.13 -4.35 -44.67
N TRP A 201 -7.08 -4.06 -45.57
CA TRP A 201 -8.43 -3.62 -45.20
C TRP A 201 -9.29 -4.72 -44.54
N CYS A 202 -9.05 -5.99 -44.83
CA CYS A 202 -9.74 -7.10 -44.15
C CYS A 202 -9.28 -7.27 -42.69
N ILE A 203 -8.05 -6.89 -42.38
CA ILE A 203 -7.49 -6.94 -41.01
C ILE A 203 -8.05 -5.77 -40.18
N ALA A 204 -8.17 -4.58 -40.78
CA ALA A 204 -8.73 -3.40 -40.12
C ALA A 204 -10.22 -3.55 -39.74
N ALA A 205 -11.03 -4.15 -40.62
CA ALA A 205 -12.46 -4.39 -40.33
C ALA A 205 -12.68 -5.47 -39.26
N ALA A 206 -11.83 -6.51 -39.22
CA ALA A 206 -11.87 -7.54 -38.18
C ALA A 206 -11.43 -7.00 -36.81
N ALA A 207 -10.42 -6.12 -36.77
CA ALA A 207 -9.93 -5.53 -35.52
C ALA A 207 -10.97 -4.65 -34.82
N VAL A 208 -11.76 -3.86 -35.56
CA VAL A 208 -12.82 -3.01 -35.00
C VAL A 208 -14.03 -3.84 -34.54
N GLY A 209 -14.37 -4.92 -35.26
CA GLY A 209 -15.43 -5.84 -34.85
C GLY A 209 -15.08 -6.62 -33.58
N ILE A 210 -13.82 -7.04 -33.44
CA ILE A 210 -13.33 -7.79 -32.27
C ILE A 210 -13.27 -6.87 -31.04
N THR A 211 -12.82 -5.61 -31.16
CA THR A 211 -12.75 -4.70 -30.00
C THR A 211 -14.13 -4.32 -29.47
N VAL A 212 -15.13 -4.13 -30.34
CA VAL A 212 -16.51 -3.83 -29.91
C VAL A 212 -17.20 -5.04 -29.28
N LEU A 213 -17.01 -6.25 -29.83
CA LEU A 213 -17.54 -7.48 -29.23
C LEU A 213 -16.82 -7.85 -27.92
N SER A 214 -15.52 -7.56 -27.81
CA SER A 214 -14.74 -7.78 -26.58
C SER A 214 -15.15 -6.81 -25.49
N ALA A 215 -15.36 -5.53 -25.80
CA ALA A 215 -15.83 -4.55 -24.81
C ALA A 215 -17.25 -4.88 -24.30
N ALA A 216 -18.15 -5.32 -25.18
CA ALA A 216 -19.50 -5.74 -24.79
C ALA A 216 -19.50 -7.04 -23.96
N LEU A 217 -18.61 -7.99 -24.27
CA LEU A 217 -18.44 -9.22 -23.50
C LEU A 217 -17.80 -8.94 -22.13
N ILE A 218 -16.79 -8.05 -22.06
CA ILE A 218 -16.18 -7.61 -20.81
C ILE A 218 -17.20 -6.86 -19.95
N PHE A 219 -18.02 -5.99 -20.53
CA PHE A 219 -19.07 -5.27 -19.80
C PHE A 219 -20.16 -6.21 -19.28
N ARG A 220 -20.51 -7.26 -20.04
CA ARG A 220 -21.47 -8.29 -19.61
C ARG A 220 -20.89 -9.21 -18.54
N ILE A 221 -19.64 -9.63 -18.66
CA ILE A 221 -18.92 -10.39 -17.62
C ILE A 221 -18.74 -9.53 -16.36
N ALA A 222 -18.43 -8.24 -16.50
CA ALA A 222 -18.31 -7.31 -15.38
C ALA A 222 -19.66 -7.03 -14.71
N ALA A 223 -20.75 -6.93 -15.47
CA ALA A 223 -22.10 -6.78 -14.95
C ALA A 223 -22.61 -8.05 -14.26
N ASP A 224 -22.34 -9.24 -14.83
CA ASP A 224 -22.66 -10.53 -14.22
C ASP A 224 -21.83 -10.73 -12.94
N ARG A 225 -20.53 -10.38 -12.94
CA ARG A 225 -19.67 -10.40 -11.74
C ARG A 225 -20.03 -9.36 -10.69
N LEU A 226 -20.55 -8.18 -11.06
CA LEU A 226 -21.12 -7.23 -10.10
C LEU A 226 -22.41 -7.77 -9.47
N SER A 227 -23.21 -8.52 -10.23
CA SER A 227 -24.44 -9.15 -9.74
C SER A 227 -24.17 -10.37 -8.85
N GLU A 228 -23.09 -11.13 -9.11
CA GLU A 228 -22.59 -12.22 -8.28
C GLU A 228 -21.89 -11.70 -7.02
N ALA A 229 -21.10 -10.63 -7.12
CA ALA A 229 -20.46 -9.98 -5.97
C ALA A 229 -21.45 -9.28 -5.01
N GLN A 230 -22.69 -9.05 -5.46
CA GLN A 230 -23.79 -8.52 -4.63
C GLN A 230 -24.71 -9.61 -4.05
N ARG A 231 -24.50 -10.89 -4.36
CA ARG A 231 -25.14 -11.99 -3.63
C ARG A 231 -24.27 -12.40 -2.45
N GLN A 232 -24.57 -11.83 -1.29
CA GLN A 232 -24.03 -12.30 -0.03
C GLN A 232 -24.48 -13.76 0.21
N PRO A 233 -23.59 -14.69 0.58
CA PRO A 233 -24.00 -16.01 1.06
C PRO A 233 -24.76 -15.83 2.37
N GLU A 234 -25.93 -16.45 2.50
CA GLU A 234 -26.69 -16.46 3.74
C GLU A 234 -25.90 -17.18 4.85
N PRO A 235 -26.07 -16.78 6.13
CA PRO A 235 -25.38 -17.42 7.25
C PRO A 235 -25.82 -18.87 7.43
N LEU A 236 -24.85 -19.77 7.60
CA LEU A 236 -25.07 -21.20 7.82
C LEU A 236 -25.84 -21.44 9.13
N SER A 237 -26.97 -22.15 9.03
CA SER A 237 -27.84 -22.64 10.09
C SER A 237 -27.19 -23.76 10.92
N GLN A 238 -27.76 -24.08 12.08
CA GLN A 238 -27.32 -25.22 12.91
C GLN A 238 -27.38 -26.57 12.15
N ASN A 239 -28.23 -26.69 11.13
CA ASN A 239 -28.30 -27.86 10.28
C ASN A 239 -27.06 -27.97 9.37
N GLU A 240 -26.53 -26.86 8.87
CA GLU A 240 -25.32 -26.85 8.04
C GLU A 240 -24.05 -27.17 8.84
N VAL A 241 -23.97 -26.80 10.12
CA VAL A 241 -22.88 -27.28 11.02
C VAL A 241 -22.95 -28.80 11.17
N ALA A 242 -24.15 -29.34 11.38
CA ALA A 242 -24.34 -30.78 11.47
C ALA A 242 -24.03 -31.49 10.14
N GLU A 243 -24.35 -30.88 9.00
CA GLU A 243 -23.99 -31.39 7.66
C GLU A 243 -22.48 -31.35 7.41
N ILE A 244 -21.77 -30.31 7.87
CA ILE A 244 -20.31 -30.22 7.77
C ILE A 244 -19.65 -31.34 8.60
N PHE A 245 -20.10 -31.60 9.83
CA PHE A 245 -19.58 -32.72 10.64
C PHE A 245 -20.03 -34.10 10.15
N ALA A 246 -21.14 -34.19 9.43
CA ALA A 246 -21.60 -35.41 8.77
C ALA A 246 -21.03 -35.59 7.35
N SER A 247 -20.23 -34.63 6.87
CA SER A 247 -19.67 -34.66 5.53
C SER A 247 -18.46 -35.59 5.43
N ASP A 248 -18.30 -36.21 4.27
CA ASP A 248 -17.12 -37.04 3.95
C ASP A 248 -15.94 -36.18 3.44
N TYR A 249 -15.71 -35.00 4.02
CA TYR A 249 -14.57 -34.16 3.62
C TYR A 249 -13.25 -34.83 4.03
N LEU A 250 -12.23 -34.66 3.19
CA LEU A 250 -10.87 -35.03 3.49
C LEU A 250 -10.36 -34.23 4.69
N TYR A 251 -9.55 -34.86 5.53
CA TYR A 251 -8.81 -34.12 6.54
C TYR A 251 -7.81 -33.18 5.87
N ILE A 252 -7.54 -32.04 6.52
CA ILE A 252 -6.65 -31.00 6.01
C ILE A 252 -5.26 -31.55 5.62
N GLY A 253 -4.72 -32.49 6.40
CA GLY A 253 -3.43 -33.14 6.08
C GLY A 253 -3.46 -33.94 4.78
N SER A 254 -4.57 -34.62 4.48
CA SER A 254 -4.74 -35.36 3.23
C SER A 254 -4.92 -34.44 2.02
N ALA A 255 -5.56 -33.27 2.20
CA ALA A 255 -5.63 -32.25 1.16
C ALA A 255 -4.25 -31.62 0.88
N GLN A 256 -3.48 -31.35 1.94
CA GLN A 256 -2.08 -30.88 1.85
C GLN A 256 -1.20 -31.88 1.11
N GLU A 257 -1.25 -33.17 1.47
CA GLU A 257 -0.50 -34.24 0.80
C GLU A 257 -0.80 -34.29 -0.70
N LYS A 258 -2.08 -34.28 -1.08
CA LYS A 258 -2.49 -34.28 -2.49
C LYS A 258 -2.04 -33.03 -3.26
N ALA A 259 -2.04 -31.87 -2.61
CA ALA A 259 -1.54 -30.64 -3.22
C ALA A 259 -0.03 -30.68 -3.46
N ALA A 260 0.75 -31.21 -2.51
CA ALA A 260 2.19 -31.41 -2.68
C ALA A 260 2.49 -32.41 -3.80
N ASP A 261 1.77 -33.54 -3.82
CA ASP A 261 1.89 -34.56 -4.86
C ASP A 261 1.58 -34.00 -6.26
N ALA A 262 0.52 -33.19 -6.39
CA ALA A 262 0.14 -32.54 -7.65
C ALA A 262 1.20 -31.54 -8.14
N ALA A 263 1.91 -30.89 -7.21
CA ALA A 263 3.04 -30.01 -7.51
C ALA A 263 4.36 -30.78 -7.74
N GLY A 264 4.38 -32.11 -7.56
CA GLY A 264 5.57 -32.92 -7.68
C GLY A 264 6.59 -32.71 -6.55
N ILE A 265 6.12 -32.23 -5.40
CA ILE A 265 6.95 -31.94 -4.22
C ILE A 265 6.73 -33.05 -3.20
N PRO A 266 7.79 -33.67 -2.64
CA PRO A 266 7.64 -34.57 -1.50
C PRO A 266 6.94 -33.84 -0.35
N SER A 267 5.92 -34.44 0.26
CA SER A 267 5.13 -33.82 1.33
C SER A 267 5.97 -33.31 2.51
N GLU A 268 7.11 -33.94 2.79
CA GLU A 268 8.07 -33.52 3.82
C GLU A 268 8.85 -32.22 3.48
N GLN A 269 8.92 -31.87 2.20
CA GLN A 269 9.59 -30.66 1.70
C GLN A 269 8.62 -29.50 1.48
N ALA A 270 7.30 -29.78 1.44
CA ALA A 270 6.29 -28.77 1.25
C ALA A 270 5.98 -28.05 2.59
N VAL A 271 6.24 -26.74 2.63
CA VAL A 271 5.85 -25.88 3.76
C VAL A 271 4.54 -25.16 3.41
N PHE A 272 3.46 -25.51 4.11
CA PHE A 272 2.16 -24.88 3.90
C PHE A 272 2.09 -23.53 4.62
N LEU A 273 1.89 -22.47 3.84
CA LEU A 273 1.74 -21.10 4.32
C LEU A 273 0.28 -20.80 4.68
N SER A 274 -0.65 -21.33 3.89
CA SER A 274 -2.07 -21.19 4.13
C SER A 274 -2.83 -22.40 3.58
N THR A 275 -3.80 -22.89 4.34
CA THR A 275 -4.77 -23.88 3.87
C THR A 275 -6.14 -23.49 4.43
N LYS A 276 -7.13 -23.26 3.57
CA LYS A 276 -8.46 -22.78 3.95
C LYS A 276 -9.54 -23.67 3.35
N LEU A 277 -10.46 -24.18 4.18
CA LEU A 277 -11.63 -24.91 3.73
C LEU A 277 -12.78 -23.94 3.41
N LYS A 278 -13.32 -24.02 2.20
CA LYS A 278 -14.49 -23.27 1.74
C LYS A 278 -15.71 -24.18 1.70
N THR A 279 -16.39 -24.33 2.85
CA THR A 279 -17.57 -25.21 2.97
C THR A 279 -18.81 -24.67 2.27
N ALA A 280 -18.94 -23.34 2.14
CA ALA A 280 -20.09 -22.69 1.49
C ALA A 280 -20.00 -22.64 -0.05
N ALA A 281 -18.90 -23.14 -0.63
CA ALA A 281 -18.77 -23.25 -2.08
C ALA A 281 -19.47 -24.52 -2.60
N ASP A 282 -19.96 -24.48 -3.83
CA ASP A 282 -20.55 -25.64 -4.52
C ASP A 282 -19.75 -25.97 -5.79
N PRO A 283 -18.92 -27.03 -5.80
CA PRO A 283 -18.62 -27.94 -4.69
C PRO A 283 -17.67 -27.32 -3.65
N PRO A 284 -17.64 -27.83 -2.40
CA PRO A 284 -16.73 -27.36 -1.36
C PRO A 284 -15.27 -27.72 -1.68
N PHE A 285 -14.33 -26.83 -1.37
CA PHE A 285 -12.92 -27.01 -1.72
C PHE A 285 -11.95 -26.43 -0.70
N TYR A 286 -10.70 -26.86 -0.76
CA TYR A 286 -9.55 -26.28 -0.06
C TYR A 286 -8.81 -25.31 -0.96
N GLU A 287 -8.49 -24.12 -0.45
CA GLU A 287 -7.56 -23.18 -1.07
C GLU A 287 -6.21 -23.31 -0.36
N LEU A 288 -5.16 -23.69 -1.09
CA LEU A 288 -3.84 -23.97 -0.54
C LEU A 288 -2.79 -23.00 -1.10
N GLN A 289 -1.85 -22.61 -0.24
CA GLN A 289 -0.62 -21.91 -0.59
C GLN A 289 0.54 -22.55 0.17
N PHE A 290 1.59 -22.95 -0.55
CA PHE A 290 2.74 -23.67 0.01
C PHE A 290 4.00 -23.42 -0.81
N THR A 291 5.16 -23.75 -0.24
CA THR A 291 6.46 -23.53 -0.88
C THR A 291 7.41 -24.69 -0.62
N ASP A 292 8.33 -24.93 -1.56
CA ASP A 292 9.51 -25.79 -1.40
C ASP A 292 10.77 -25.00 -1.00
N GLY A 293 10.61 -23.69 -0.71
CA GLY A 293 11.70 -22.74 -0.44
C GLY A 293 12.23 -22.03 -1.68
N SER A 294 11.95 -22.53 -2.89
CA SER A 294 12.36 -21.93 -4.16
C SER A 294 11.20 -21.30 -4.92
N LYS A 295 10.03 -21.94 -4.86
CA LYS A 295 8.82 -21.53 -5.55
C LYS A 295 7.64 -21.44 -4.59
N LEU A 296 6.74 -20.52 -4.90
CA LEU A 296 5.45 -20.42 -4.23
C LEU A 296 4.39 -21.08 -5.12
N TYR A 297 3.63 -21.99 -4.54
CA TYR A 297 2.53 -22.70 -5.19
C TYR A 297 1.20 -22.26 -4.60
N SER A 298 0.18 -22.13 -5.44
CA SER A 298 -1.21 -21.97 -5.03
C SER A 298 -2.09 -22.93 -5.83
N CYS A 299 -3.05 -23.57 -5.18
CA CYS A 299 -3.99 -24.46 -5.85
C CYS A 299 -5.32 -24.58 -5.10
N ILE A 300 -6.29 -25.20 -5.76
CA ILE A 300 -7.59 -25.57 -5.21
C ILE A 300 -7.71 -27.09 -5.20
N ALA A 301 -8.08 -27.69 -4.06
CA ALA A 301 -8.35 -29.13 -3.97
C ALA A 301 -9.82 -29.39 -3.58
N ASP A 302 -10.53 -30.25 -4.32
CA ASP A 302 -11.90 -30.63 -3.96
C ASP A 302 -11.95 -31.21 -2.54
N ALA A 303 -12.90 -30.76 -1.71
CA ALA A 303 -12.91 -31.11 -0.29
C ALA A 303 -13.27 -32.57 -0.03
N LYS A 304 -13.89 -33.29 -0.98
CA LYS A 304 -14.29 -34.70 -0.84
C LYS A 304 -13.33 -35.64 -1.56
N SER A 305 -13.04 -35.36 -2.82
CA SER A 305 -12.19 -36.21 -3.67
C SER A 305 -10.71 -35.88 -3.50
N GLY A 306 -10.37 -34.64 -3.14
CA GLY A 306 -9.00 -34.13 -3.09
C GLY A 306 -8.36 -33.93 -4.46
N GLU A 307 -9.17 -33.94 -5.52
CA GLU A 307 -8.70 -33.62 -6.87
C GLU A 307 -8.19 -32.18 -6.89
N VAL A 308 -6.96 -32.00 -7.36
CA VAL A 308 -6.29 -30.69 -7.41
C VAL A 308 -6.53 -30.02 -8.76
N SER A 309 -6.89 -28.74 -8.70
CA SER A 309 -7.16 -27.84 -9.81
C SER A 309 -6.48 -26.49 -9.56
N ASP A 310 -6.42 -25.65 -10.60
CA ASP A 310 -5.87 -24.28 -10.52
C ASP A 310 -4.47 -24.18 -9.89
N LEU A 311 -3.62 -25.20 -10.10
CA LEU A 311 -2.23 -25.19 -9.64
C LEU A 311 -1.43 -24.13 -10.42
N GLN A 312 -0.91 -23.16 -9.69
CA GLN A 312 -0.05 -22.09 -10.18
C GLN A 312 1.23 -22.05 -9.37
N ASP A 313 2.37 -21.86 -10.02
CA ASP A 313 3.67 -21.62 -9.38
C ASP A 313 4.21 -20.24 -9.74
N THR A 314 4.97 -19.65 -8.82
CA THR A 314 5.69 -18.39 -9.03
C THR A 314 7.10 -18.53 -8.47
N ASP A 315 8.09 -18.06 -9.24
CA ASP A 315 9.47 -17.95 -8.79
C ASP A 315 9.55 -16.86 -7.70
N ALA A 316 9.44 -17.31 -6.45
CA ALA A 316 9.49 -16.48 -5.27
C ALA A 316 10.30 -17.24 -4.22
N ALA A 317 11.54 -16.81 -4.00
CA ALA A 317 12.35 -17.30 -2.91
C ALA A 317 11.73 -16.81 -1.60
N VAL A 318 11.12 -17.73 -0.85
CA VAL A 318 10.62 -17.44 0.49
C VAL A 318 11.72 -17.85 1.47
N GLU A 319 12.42 -16.87 2.05
CA GLU A 319 13.37 -17.14 3.13
C GLU A 319 12.60 -17.62 4.37
N LEU A 320 12.51 -18.94 4.54
CA LEU A 320 11.91 -19.57 5.71
C LEU A 320 13.00 -20.18 6.59
N ARG A 321 13.02 -19.87 7.89
CA ARG A 321 13.87 -20.54 8.88
C ARG A 321 13.22 -21.84 9.35
N THR A 322 13.06 -22.80 8.44
CA THR A 322 12.30 -24.04 8.68
C THR A 322 12.96 -25.01 9.66
N GLU A 323 14.27 -24.87 9.91
CA GLU A 323 15.08 -25.82 10.69
C GLU A 323 14.68 -25.97 12.17
N LYS A 324 13.81 -25.10 12.70
CA LYS A 324 13.37 -25.09 14.10
C LYS A 324 11.85 -25.17 14.31
N LEU A 325 11.08 -25.31 13.24
CA LEU A 325 9.61 -25.35 13.34
C LEU A 325 9.15 -26.72 13.86
N GLN A 326 8.15 -26.71 14.75
CA GLN A 326 7.42 -27.94 15.02
C GLN A 326 6.56 -28.31 13.81
N SER A 327 6.26 -29.60 13.65
CA SER A 327 5.36 -30.02 12.57
C SER A 327 3.98 -29.39 12.76
N ALA A 328 3.35 -28.99 11.65
CA ALA A 328 2.00 -28.44 11.66
C ALA A 328 1.01 -29.40 12.37
N GLU A 329 1.20 -30.71 12.22
CA GLU A 329 0.42 -31.73 12.92
C GLU A 329 0.56 -31.66 14.44
N SER A 330 1.78 -31.52 14.96
CA SER A 330 2.04 -31.36 16.39
C SER A 330 1.41 -30.07 16.93
N LEU A 331 1.56 -28.96 16.20
CA LEU A 331 1.00 -27.67 16.59
C LEU A 331 -0.54 -27.66 16.57
N ARG A 332 -1.16 -28.31 15.56
CA ARG A 332 -2.62 -28.51 15.51
C ARG A 332 -3.12 -29.29 16.71
N LYS A 333 -2.42 -30.37 17.09
CA LYS A 333 -2.75 -31.17 18.27
C LYS A 333 -2.65 -30.34 19.54
N THR A 334 -1.56 -29.61 19.72
CA THR A 334 -1.37 -28.70 20.86
C THR A 334 -2.48 -27.65 20.94
N ALA A 335 -2.88 -27.07 19.80
CA ALA A 335 -3.96 -26.08 19.74
C ALA A 335 -5.32 -26.66 20.18
N ALA A 336 -5.65 -27.88 19.77
CA ALA A 336 -6.88 -28.56 20.18
C ALA A 336 -6.85 -28.95 21.67
N GLU A 337 -5.73 -29.51 22.15
CA GLU A 337 -5.56 -29.95 23.53
C GLU A 337 -5.59 -28.79 24.53
N ALA A 338 -5.02 -27.63 24.17
CA ALA A 338 -5.00 -26.42 25.01
C ALA A 338 -6.40 -25.97 25.48
N PHE A 339 -7.44 -26.29 24.69
CA PHE A 339 -8.83 -25.94 24.99
C PHE A 339 -9.73 -27.16 25.16
N SER A 340 -9.15 -28.36 25.36
CA SER A 340 -9.88 -29.63 25.51
C SER A 340 -10.88 -29.88 24.38
N LEU A 341 -10.51 -29.48 23.16
CA LEU A 341 -11.35 -29.68 21.99
C LEU A 341 -11.18 -31.11 21.49
N HIS A 342 -12.31 -31.75 21.26
CA HIS A 342 -12.37 -33.11 20.73
C HIS A 342 -13.16 -33.09 19.43
N ASP A 343 -12.61 -33.73 18.42
CA ASP A 343 -13.25 -33.88 17.11
C ASP A 343 -13.59 -32.52 16.47
N VAL A 344 -12.54 -31.83 16.00
CA VAL A 344 -12.62 -30.50 15.39
C VAL A 344 -12.34 -30.57 13.90
N ILE A 345 -12.97 -29.66 13.14
CA ILE A 345 -12.67 -29.44 11.73
C ILE A 345 -11.75 -28.22 11.62
N VAL A 346 -10.62 -28.36 10.93
CA VAL A 346 -9.72 -27.23 10.67
C VAL A 346 -10.26 -26.45 9.49
N LEU A 347 -10.82 -25.26 9.76
CA LEU A 347 -11.32 -24.35 8.72
C LEU A 347 -10.17 -23.61 8.06
N LYS A 348 -9.14 -23.28 8.84
CA LYS A 348 -7.98 -22.54 8.34
C LYS A 348 -6.73 -22.86 9.15
N GLU A 349 -5.64 -22.99 8.42
CA GLU A 349 -4.27 -23.04 8.91
C GLU A 349 -3.48 -21.96 8.19
N LYS A 350 -2.78 -21.09 8.93
CA LYS A 350 -1.94 -20.06 8.34
C LYS A 350 -0.64 -19.90 9.13
N LEU A 351 0.48 -20.08 8.44
CA LEU A 351 1.82 -19.77 8.93
C LEU A 351 2.17 -18.33 8.52
N SER A 352 2.66 -17.53 9.47
CA SER A 352 3.10 -16.16 9.22
C SER A 352 4.54 -16.00 9.72
N HIS A 353 5.38 -15.38 8.89
CA HIS A 353 6.76 -15.07 9.23
C HIS A 353 6.82 -13.64 9.80
N GLY A 354 7.23 -13.50 11.05
CA GLY A 354 7.45 -12.21 11.71
C GLY A 354 8.94 -11.84 11.74
N ALA A 355 9.23 -10.55 11.97
CA ALA A 355 10.62 -10.06 12.08
C ALA A 355 11.40 -10.68 13.27
N TYR A 356 10.70 -11.24 14.25
CA TYR A 356 11.28 -11.79 15.48
C TYR A 356 10.92 -13.26 15.70
N ASP A 357 9.63 -13.62 15.55
CA ASP A 357 9.14 -14.99 15.80
C ASP A 357 8.21 -15.47 14.66
N ASP A 358 8.22 -16.79 14.41
CA ASP A 358 7.30 -17.45 13.48
C ASP A 358 6.01 -17.83 14.20
N GLU A 359 4.86 -17.50 13.62
CA GLU A 359 3.56 -17.72 14.26
C GLU A 359 2.65 -18.55 13.38
N ILE A 360 1.92 -19.50 13.99
CA ILE A 360 0.89 -20.27 13.31
C ILE A 360 -0.49 -19.98 13.89
N ARG A 361 -1.48 -19.80 13.01
CA ARG A 361 -2.88 -19.60 13.39
C ARG A 361 -3.75 -20.73 12.85
N PHE A 362 -4.59 -21.26 13.73
CA PHE A 362 -5.64 -22.21 13.42
C PHE A 362 -7.02 -21.61 13.68
N GLU A 363 -7.97 -21.87 12.78
CA GLU A 363 -9.41 -21.68 13.03
C GLU A 363 -10.05 -23.08 13.10
N LEU A 364 -10.37 -23.53 14.31
CA LEU A 364 -10.87 -24.87 14.61
C LEU A 364 -12.36 -24.83 14.91
N LEU A 365 -13.18 -25.48 14.09
CA LEU A 365 -14.60 -25.63 14.33
C LEU A 365 -14.89 -26.83 15.23
N ASP A 366 -15.60 -26.62 16.34
CA ASP A 366 -16.10 -27.68 17.20
C ASP A 366 -17.53 -28.13 16.82
N ARG A 367 -17.94 -29.28 17.37
CA ARG A 367 -19.29 -29.85 17.14
C ARG A 367 -20.44 -28.99 17.65
N SER A 368 -20.18 -28.04 18.55
CA SER A 368 -21.18 -27.09 19.05
C SER A 368 -21.41 -25.93 18.08
N GLY A 369 -20.62 -25.88 17.01
CA GLY A 369 -20.61 -24.84 16.00
C GLY A 369 -19.79 -23.63 16.45
N ILE A 370 -18.76 -23.79 17.29
CA ILE A 370 -17.86 -22.71 17.70
C ILE A 370 -16.55 -22.82 16.94
N VAL A 371 -16.12 -21.73 16.31
CA VAL A 371 -14.80 -21.53 15.74
C VAL A 371 -13.85 -20.99 16.81
N HIS A 372 -12.82 -21.75 17.10
CA HIS A 372 -11.71 -21.41 17.98
C HIS A 372 -10.53 -20.92 17.13
N SER A 373 -10.27 -19.61 17.17
CA SER A 373 -9.06 -19.01 16.58
C SER A 373 -7.92 -19.09 17.60
N VAL A 374 -6.99 -20.02 17.36
CA VAL A 374 -5.82 -20.27 18.22
C VAL A 374 -4.56 -19.83 17.48
N GLN A 375 -3.73 -19.00 18.11
CA GLN A 375 -2.45 -18.55 17.58
C GLN A 375 -1.33 -19.02 18.50
N LEU A 376 -0.37 -19.76 17.94
CA LEU A 376 0.77 -20.33 18.65
C LEU A 376 2.08 -19.80 18.06
N ASP A 377 3.12 -19.75 18.89
CA ASP A 377 4.49 -19.68 18.42
C ASP A 377 4.86 -21.00 17.72
N ALA A 378 5.36 -20.91 16.49
CA ALA A 378 5.53 -22.07 15.62
C ALA A 378 6.76 -22.95 15.98
N GLN A 379 7.64 -22.48 16.88
CA GLN A 379 8.80 -23.23 17.34
C GLN A 379 8.56 -23.86 18.72
N THR A 380 7.93 -23.11 19.62
CA THR A 380 7.77 -23.47 21.04
C THR A 380 6.36 -23.99 21.37
N ALA A 381 5.40 -23.81 20.47
CA ALA A 381 3.97 -24.11 20.68
C ALA A 381 3.32 -23.32 21.83
N VAL A 382 3.93 -22.21 22.25
CA VAL A 382 3.35 -21.31 23.27
C VAL A 382 2.13 -20.59 22.69
N LEU A 383 1.05 -20.53 23.48
CA LEU A 383 -0.16 -19.79 23.12
C LEU A 383 0.11 -18.28 23.11
N LEU A 384 -0.04 -17.65 21.95
CA LEU A 384 0.11 -16.20 21.77
C LEU A 384 -1.24 -15.49 21.85
N LYS A 385 -2.27 -16.04 21.22
CA LYS A 385 -3.61 -15.44 21.17
C LYS A 385 -4.70 -16.50 21.04
N TYR A 386 -5.85 -16.24 21.66
CA TYR A 386 -7.02 -17.09 21.57
C TYR A 386 -8.31 -16.26 21.47
N LYS A 387 -9.20 -16.65 20.57
CA LYS A 387 -10.57 -16.13 20.43
C LYS A 387 -11.51 -17.27 20.08
N LYS A 388 -12.76 -17.21 20.54
CA LYS A 388 -13.83 -18.13 20.12
C LYS A 388 -15.04 -17.35 19.62
N GLU A 389 -15.66 -17.83 18.55
CA GLU A 389 -16.80 -17.23 17.86
C GLU A 389 -17.71 -18.34 17.35
N ARG A 390 -19.03 -18.15 17.20
CA ARG A 390 -19.87 -19.21 16.62
C ARG A 390 -19.72 -19.24 15.09
N LEU A 391 -19.68 -20.41 14.47
CA LEU A 391 -19.76 -20.56 13.01
C LEU A 391 -21.11 -20.01 12.54
N GLY A 392 -21.07 -19.01 11.68
CA GLY A 392 -22.25 -18.21 11.31
C GLY A 392 -22.39 -16.89 12.08
N ASP A 393 -21.56 -16.61 13.09
CA ASP A 393 -21.40 -15.27 13.72
C ASP A 393 -20.63 -14.29 12.81
N THR A 394 -20.70 -14.47 11.48
CA THR A 394 -20.42 -13.34 10.59
C THR A 394 -21.57 -12.36 10.78
N VAL A 395 -21.42 -11.46 11.75
CA VAL A 395 -22.45 -10.49 12.14
C VAL A 395 -22.57 -9.33 11.14
N GLN A 396 -22.53 -9.61 9.83
CA GLN A 396 -22.71 -8.62 8.78
C GLN A 396 -24.11 -8.62 8.14
N GLY A 397 -25.09 -9.27 8.78
CA GLY A 397 -26.51 -9.20 8.37
C GLY A 397 -27.51 -8.83 9.47
N ARG A 398 -27.06 -8.68 10.73
CA ARG A 398 -27.95 -8.39 11.87
C ARG A 398 -27.48 -7.28 12.78
N ILE A 399 -26.26 -6.78 12.61
CA ILE A 399 -25.80 -5.59 13.32
C ILE A 399 -26.18 -4.35 12.50
N ILE A 400 -26.74 -3.35 13.16
CA ILE A 400 -27.00 -2.04 12.57
C ILE A 400 -25.68 -1.45 12.06
N SER A 401 -25.67 -0.73 10.95
CA SER A 401 -24.40 -0.16 10.46
C SER A 401 -23.84 0.88 11.44
N ALA A 402 -22.55 1.21 11.30
CA ALA A 402 -21.93 2.28 12.09
C ALA A 402 -22.66 3.62 11.89
N GLU A 403 -23.11 3.90 10.67
CA GLU A 403 -23.94 5.07 10.32
C GLU A 403 -25.27 5.01 11.05
N LYS A 404 -25.91 3.84 11.09
CA LYS A 404 -27.17 3.69 11.82
C LYS A 404 -26.98 3.82 13.33
N ALA A 405 -25.85 3.36 13.87
CA ALA A 405 -25.49 3.53 15.27
C ALA A 405 -25.27 5.00 15.62
N LYS A 406 -24.59 5.77 14.75
CA LYS A 406 -24.45 7.23 14.89
C LYS A 406 -25.83 7.91 14.92
N GLU A 407 -26.70 7.61 13.95
CA GLU A 407 -28.06 8.18 13.91
C GLU A 407 -28.84 7.94 15.21
N LEU A 408 -28.82 6.70 15.73
CA LEU A 408 -29.55 6.32 16.93
C LEU A 408 -28.95 6.95 18.20
N ALA A 409 -27.62 7.03 18.29
CA ALA A 409 -26.94 7.69 19.39
C ALA A 409 -27.29 9.18 19.47
N VAL A 410 -27.31 9.86 18.33
CA VAL A 410 -27.67 11.28 18.20
C VAL A 410 -29.14 11.52 18.51
N ALA A 411 -30.02 10.71 17.91
CA ALA A 411 -31.46 10.82 18.13
C ALA A 411 -31.84 10.67 19.60
N ARG A 412 -31.05 9.91 20.37
CA ARG A 412 -31.27 9.72 21.81
C ARG A 412 -30.92 10.95 22.66
N VAL A 413 -29.99 11.78 22.19
CA VAL A 413 -29.35 12.84 22.96
C VAL A 413 -29.79 14.23 22.54
N SER A 414 -29.63 14.59 21.27
CA SER A 414 -29.74 15.99 20.82
C SER A 414 -30.89 16.25 19.85
N GLY A 415 -31.50 15.22 19.24
CA GLY A 415 -32.55 15.37 18.22
C GLY A 415 -32.13 16.19 16.98
N GLN A 416 -30.84 16.56 16.91
CA GLN A 416 -30.20 17.34 15.86
C GLN A 416 -29.62 16.43 14.77
N SER A 417 -29.16 17.02 13.67
CA SER A 417 -28.60 16.27 12.54
C SER A 417 -27.22 15.69 12.88
N VAL A 418 -26.92 14.49 12.36
CA VAL A 418 -25.63 13.80 12.48
C VAL A 418 -24.44 14.65 11.98
N SER A 419 -24.69 15.63 11.10
CA SER A 419 -23.69 16.54 10.54
C SER A 419 -23.26 17.69 11.47
N GLU A 420 -23.96 17.89 12.60
CA GLU A 420 -23.73 19.00 13.54
C GLU A 420 -22.87 18.56 14.75
N MET A 421 -22.03 17.55 14.58
CA MET A 421 -21.17 17.02 15.64
C MET A 421 -19.87 16.45 15.09
N ILE A 422 -18.91 16.28 16.00
CA ILE A 422 -17.62 15.65 15.69
C ILE A 422 -17.57 14.28 16.36
N PHE A 423 -17.61 13.21 15.56
CA PHE A 423 -17.45 11.84 16.08
C PHE A 423 -15.98 11.56 16.37
N THR A 424 -15.66 11.28 17.62
CA THR A 424 -14.29 10.98 18.08
C THR A 424 -14.03 9.49 18.26
N LYS A 425 -15.10 8.68 18.35
CA LYS A 425 -15.00 7.23 18.47
C LYS A 425 -16.26 6.55 17.97
N VAL A 426 -16.10 5.55 17.11
CA VAL A 426 -17.17 4.63 16.74
C VAL A 426 -16.58 3.23 16.71
N ARG A 427 -16.88 2.45 17.74
CA ARG A 427 -16.30 1.12 17.90
C ARG A 427 -17.39 0.09 18.08
N GLN A 428 -17.29 -1.00 17.35
CA GLN A 428 -18.06 -2.21 17.57
C GLN A 428 -17.21 -3.20 18.35
N ASP A 429 -17.73 -3.73 19.45
CA ASP A 429 -17.15 -4.83 20.20
C ASP A 429 -18.23 -5.88 20.47
N GLY A 430 -18.26 -6.94 19.64
CA GLY A 430 -19.32 -7.94 19.66
C GLY A 430 -20.70 -7.32 19.40
N GLU A 431 -21.60 -7.45 20.37
CA GLU A 431 -22.97 -6.91 20.34
C GLU A 431 -23.10 -5.48 20.87
N LEU A 432 -22.00 -4.77 21.07
CA LEU A 432 -21.99 -3.41 21.61
C LEU A 432 -21.39 -2.42 20.60
N TYR A 433 -22.10 -1.34 20.31
CA TYR A 433 -21.50 -0.13 19.75
C TYR A 433 -21.22 0.86 20.88
N THR A 434 -20.03 1.45 20.82
CA THR A 434 -19.67 2.66 21.57
C THR A 434 -19.50 3.80 20.58
N VAL A 435 -20.33 4.83 20.71
CA VAL A 435 -20.32 6.03 19.86
C VAL A 435 -20.00 7.23 20.74
N ALA A 436 -18.85 7.86 20.52
CA ALA A 436 -18.48 9.11 21.18
C ALA A 436 -18.49 10.27 20.18
N PHE A 437 -19.09 11.38 20.58
CA PHE A 437 -19.16 12.59 19.77
C PHE A 437 -19.19 13.86 20.62
N THR A 438 -18.77 14.97 20.03
CA THR A 438 -18.74 16.30 20.65
C THR A 438 -19.67 17.25 19.90
N MET A 439 -20.50 17.97 20.66
CA MET A 439 -21.43 19.00 20.15
C MET A 439 -20.71 20.33 19.91
N ASP A 440 -21.38 21.28 19.25
CA ASP A 440 -20.82 22.61 18.97
C ASP A 440 -20.45 23.40 20.23
N ASP A 441 -21.22 23.23 21.31
CA ASP A 441 -20.93 23.82 22.62
C ASP A 441 -19.78 23.13 23.37
N GLY A 442 -19.17 22.11 22.77
CA GLY A 442 -18.07 21.33 23.34
C GLY A 442 -18.49 20.20 24.28
N THR A 443 -19.79 20.00 24.53
CA THR A 443 -20.29 18.89 25.36
C THR A 443 -19.97 17.56 24.68
N GLN A 444 -19.38 16.63 25.43
CA GLN A 444 -19.03 15.31 24.93
C GLN A 444 -20.02 14.25 25.41
N TYR A 445 -20.38 13.35 24.50
CA TYR A 445 -21.23 12.20 24.78
C TYR A 445 -20.49 10.92 24.48
N LEU A 446 -20.72 9.90 25.30
CA LEU A 446 -20.38 8.52 25.02
C LEU A 446 -21.67 7.71 25.15
N VAL A 447 -22.14 7.18 24.03
CA VAL A 447 -23.38 6.42 23.94
C VAL A 447 -23.03 4.98 23.65
N GLU A 448 -23.53 4.08 24.48
CA GLU A 448 -23.45 2.64 24.26
C GLU A 448 -24.80 2.12 23.81
N LEU A 449 -24.82 1.34 22.74
CA LEU A 449 -26.04 0.74 22.21
C LEU A 449 -25.79 -0.69 21.75
N ASN A 450 -26.82 -1.52 21.88
CA ASN A 450 -26.78 -2.88 21.38
C ASN A 450 -26.68 -2.87 19.85
N ALA A 451 -25.64 -3.52 19.33
CA ALA A 451 -25.30 -3.50 17.91
C ALA A 451 -26.34 -4.23 17.05
N VAL A 452 -27.18 -5.10 17.61
CA VAL A 452 -28.20 -5.84 16.85
C VAL A 452 -29.54 -5.09 16.81
N SER A 453 -29.98 -4.57 17.95
CA SER A 453 -31.29 -3.92 18.09
C SER A 453 -31.26 -2.41 17.97
N GLY A 454 -30.08 -1.79 18.10
CA GLY A 454 -29.92 -0.34 18.21
C GLY A 454 -30.43 0.25 19.53
N ALA A 455 -30.80 -0.60 20.49
CA ALA A 455 -31.27 -0.14 21.80
C ALA A 455 -30.12 0.48 22.59
N VAL A 456 -30.29 1.73 23.02
CA VAL A 456 -29.30 2.45 23.84
C VAL A 456 -29.30 1.86 25.26
N SER A 457 -28.13 1.39 25.70
CA SER A 457 -27.90 0.82 27.03
C SER A 457 -27.29 1.82 28.00
N ASN A 458 -26.45 2.74 27.53
CA ASN A 458 -25.80 3.76 28.37
C ASN A 458 -25.62 5.09 27.61
N VAL A 459 -25.70 6.20 28.33
CA VAL A 459 -25.39 7.55 27.85
C VAL A 459 -24.61 8.26 28.94
N ASP A 460 -23.30 8.40 28.73
CA ASP A 460 -22.41 9.19 29.58
C ASP A 460 -22.20 10.57 28.96
N VAL A 461 -22.30 11.61 29.79
CA VAL A 461 -22.23 13.02 29.37
C VAL A 461 -21.13 13.73 30.14
N HIS A 462 -20.22 14.37 29.42
CA HIS A 462 -19.20 15.24 29.98
C HIS A 462 -19.48 16.69 29.55
N PRO A 463 -20.20 17.47 30.38
CA PRO A 463 -20.51 18.86 30.08
C PRO A 463 -19.26 19.74 30.15
N VAL A 464 -19.27 20.81 29.37
CA VAL A 464 -18.24 21.84 29.44
C VAL A 464 -18.39 22.64 30.73
N SER A 465 -17.30 22.80 31.48
CA SER A 465 -17.24 23.59 32.72
C SER A 465 -16.69 25.01 32.51
N ALA A 466 -16.27 25.34 31.29
CA ALA A 466 -15.76 26.66 30.91
C ALA A 466 -16.89 27.60 30.52
N ASP A 467 -16.83 28.87 30.96
CA ASP A 467 -17.72 29.92 30.45
C ASP A 467 -17.25 30.33 29.06
N ILE A 468 -18.00 29.88 28.05
CA ILE A 468 -17.68 30.04 26.62
C ILE A 468 -18.82 30.76 25.87
N SER A 469 -19.57 31.60 26.57
CA SER A 469 -20.78 32.26 26.07
C SER A 469 -20.60 33.07 24.76
N ASP A 470 -19.39 33.53 24.46
CA ASP A 470 -19.02 34.27 23.24
C ASP A 470 -18.11 33.47 22.27
N ALA A 471 -18.06 32.14 22.40
CA ALA A 471 -17.14 31.31 21.62
C ALA A 471 -17.57 31.13 20.15
N VAL A 472 -16.57 30.89 19.27
CA VAL A 472 -16.80 30.63 17.84
C VAL A 472 -17.47 29.27 17.55
N GLY A 473 -17.54 28.38 18.53
CA GLY A 473 -18.11 27.04 18.39
C GLY A 473 -17.09 25.98 17.92
N MET A 474 -17.28 24.74 18.37
CA MET A 474 -16.43 23.60 18.04
C MET A 474 -16.48 23.25 16.54
N LEU A 475 -17.62 23.42 15.87
CA LEU A 475 -17.76 23.13 14.44
C LEU A 475 -17.01 24.15 13.57
N ALA A 476 -17.03 25.44 13.95
CA ALA A 476 -16.22 26.45 13.27
C ALA A 476 -14.71 26.19 13.46
N ALA A 477 -14.32 25.71 14.65
CA ALA A 477 -12.95 25.27 14.91
C ALA A 477 -12.59 24.05 14.07
N ARG A 478 -13.47 23.05 13.92
CA ARG A 478 -13.28 21.91 13.01
C ARG A 478 -12.99 22.36 11.59
N ASP A 479 -13.84 23.24 11.04
CA ASP A 479 -13.71 23.69 9.66
C ASP A 479 -12.39 24.46 9.46
N THR A 480 -11.98 25.24 10.45
CA THR A 480 -10.68 25.91 10.47
C THR A 480 -9.54 24.90 10.52
N ALA A 481 -9.64 23.85 11.34
CA ALA A 481 -8.62 22.80 11.45
C ALA A 481 -8.47 21.99 10.16
N LEU A 482 -9.57 21.59 9.52
CA LEU A 482 -9.55 20.92 8.22
C LEU A 482 -8.91 21.78 7.14
N LYS A 483 -9.27 23.07 7.11
CA LYS A 483 -8.69 24.03 6.17
C LYS A 483 -7.18 24.22 6.38
N LEU A 484 -6.73 24.28 7.64
CA LEU A 484 -5.30 24.33 7.98
C LEU A 484 -4.55 23.07 7.53
N SER A 485 -5.21 21.90 7.65
CA SER A 485 -4.66 20.61 7.20
C SER A 485 -4.75 20.38 5.69
N GLY A 486 -5.29 21.33 4.92
CA GLY A 486 -5.44 21.21 3.47
C GLY A 486 -6.50 20.20 3.04
N LEU A 487 -7.46 19.92 3.92
CA LEU A 487 -8.56 18.98 3.71
C LEU A 487 -9.82 19.77 3.35
N SER A 488 -10.55 19.28 2.33
CA SER A 488 -11.71 19.99 1.78
C SER A 488 -13.02 19.64 2.48
N ASP A 489 -13.11 18.44 3.05
CA ASP A 489 -14.25 17.96 3.83
C ASP A 489 -13.81 16.87 4.82
N GLU A 490 -14.74 16.45 5.69
CA GLU A 490 -14.52 15.45 6.73
C GLU A 490 -14.61 13.99 6.23
N LYS A 491 -14.86 13.74 4.92
CA LYS A 491 -15.19 12.38 4.44
C LYS A 491 -14.05 11.39 4.56
N ASN A 492 -12.81 11.86 4.49
CA ASN A 492 -11.59 11.05 4.60
C ASN A 492 -10.82 11.32 5.90
N VAL A 493 -11.52 11.82 6.92
CA VAL A 493 -10.93 12.25 8.18
C VAL A 493 -11.54 11.46 9.32
N ASN A 494 -10.70 10.88 10.18
CA ASN A 494 -11.12 10.23 11.40
C ASN A 494 -10.70 11.10 12.58
N PHE A 495 -11.65 11.80 13.20
CA PHE A 495 -11.37 12.53 14.43
C PHE A 495 -11.14 11.56 15.58
N THR A 496 -10.04 11.72 16.29
CA THR A 496 -9.68 10.93 17.47
C THR A 496 -9.91 11.72 18.75
N LYS A 497 -9.94 13.06 18.65
CA LYS A 497 -10.15 13.96 19.78
C LYS A 497 -10.83 15.26 19.35
N ALA A 498 -11.78 15.73 20.16
CA ALA A 498 -12.41 17.03 20.03
C ALA A 498 -12.89 17.47 21.41
N LYS A 499 -12.15 18.37 22.07
CA LYS A 499 -12.48 18.85 23.43
C LYS A 499 -12.05 20.29 23.65
N ILE A 500 -12.55 20.90 24.72
CA ILE A 500 -12.06 22.19 25.20
C ILE A 500 -10.97 21.93 26.24
N ASP A 501 -9.82 22.58 26.08
CA ASP A 501 -8.69 22.53 27.02
C ASP A 501 -8.14 23.94 27.28
N ARG A 502 -7.08 24.05 28.07
CA ARG A 502 -6.33 25.28 28.31
C ARG A 502 -4.91 25.15 27.77
N SER A 503 -4.54 26.08 26.90
CA SER A 503 -3.18 26.21 26.38
C SER A 503 -2.71 27.65 26.58
N SER A 504 -1.52 27.83 27.14
CA SER A 504 -0.91 29.16 27.36
C SER A 504 -1.82 30.19 28.08
N GLY A 505 -2.69 29.71 28.98
CA GLY A 505 -3.58 30.57 29.78
C GLY A 505 -4.90 30.97 29.10
N ILE A 506 -5.15 30.54 27.86
CA ILE A 506 -6.42 30.74 27.14
C ILE A 506 -7.14 29.40 26.94
N TYR A 507 -8.47 29.45 26.76
CA TYR A 507 -9.24 28.28 26.35
C TYR A 507 -9.04 28.00 24.86
N VAL A 508 -8.80 26.73 24.54
CA VAL A 508 -8.62 26.25 23.17
C VAL A 508 -9.54 25.07 22.88
N TYR A 509 -10.02 24.99 21.65
CA TYR A 509 -10.52 23.77 21.05
C TYR A 509 -9.31 22.93 20.62
N GLU A 510 -9.14 21.77 21.22
CA GLU A 510 -8.13 20.79 20.85
C GLU A 510 -8.76 19.71 19.98
N LEU A 511 -8.27 19.62 18.74
CA LEU A 511 -8.71 18.69 17.72
C LEU A 511 -7.53 17.80 17.33
N GLU A 512 -7.71 16.50 17.46
CA GLU A 512 -6.81 15.50 16.87
C GLU A 512 -7.61 14.67 15.87
N PHE A 513 -7.02 14.46 14.70
CA PHE A 513 -7.61 13.65 13.64
C PHE A 513 -6.55 13.08 12.75
N GLU A 514 -6.89 11.98 12.10
CA GLU A 514 -6.02 11.28 11.18
C GLU A 514 -6.66 11.16 9.80
N THR A 515 -5.80 11.10 8.81
CA THR A 515 -6.08 10.64 7.46
C THR A 515 -5.30 9.35 7.24
N TYR A 516 -5.42 8.76 6.07
CA TYR A 516 -4.63 7.57 5.73
C TYR A 516 -3.11 7.77 5.92
N ASP A 517 -2.60 8.97 5.58
CA ASP A 517 -1.16 9.25 5.52
C ASP A 517 -0.63 10.12 6.68
N TYR A 518 -1.52 10.72 7.49
CA TYR A 518 -1.13 11.74 8.46
C TYR A 518 -2.00 11.76 9.70
N GLU A 519 -1.38 12.01 10.85
CA GLU A 519 -2.04 12.47 12.07
C GLU A 519 -1.85 13.98 12.24
N TYR A 520 -2.89 14.65 12.74
CA TYR A 520 -2.93 16.10 12.94
C TYR A 520 -3.26 16.41 14.39
N GLU A 521 -2.57 17.40 14.95
CA GLU A 521 -2.88 18.01 16.24
C GLU A 521 -3.06 19.52 16.04
N VAL A 522 -4.27 20.01 16.25
CA VAL A 522 -4.64 21.41 16.04
C VAL A 522 -5.26 21.99 17.30
N SER A 523 -4.80 23.16 17.74
CA SER A 523 -5.44 23.93 18.82
C SER A 523 -5.89 25.27 18.28
N ILE A 524 -7.14 25.62 18.54
CA ILE A 524 -7.79 26.85 18.06
C ILE A 524 -8.33 27.64 19.24
N ALA A 525 -8.09 28.94 19.30
CA ALA A 525 -8.59 29.79 20.38
C ALA A 525 -10.13 29.81 20.37
N VAL A 526 -10.72 29.54 21.54
CA VAL A 526 -12.18 29.47 21.70
C VAL A 526 -12.85 30.82 21.41
N GLN A 527 -12.17 31.92 21.70
CA GLN A 527 -12.73 33.27 21.65
C GLN A 527 -12.89 33.83 20.23
N ASP A 528 -11.95 33.55 19.32
CA ASP A 528 -11.91 34.18 18.00
C ASP A 528 -11.59 33.22 16.85
N GLY A 529 -11.39 31.93 17.14
CA GLY A 529 -11.09 30.92 16.12
C GLY A 529 -9.68 30.99 15.55
N THR A 530 -8.78 31.75 16.18
CA THR A 530 -7.39 31.85 15.71
C THR A 530 -6.60 30.56 15.97
N PRO A 531 -5.77 30.10 15.01
CA PRO A 531 -4.92 28.93 15.22
C PRO A 531 -3.83 29.24 16.26
N VAL A 532 -3.75 28.42 17.30
CA VAL A 532 -2.77 28.54 18.40
C VAL A 532 -1.65 27.51 18.24
N LYS A 533 -1.98 26.31 17.76
CA LYS A 533 -1.03 25.21 17.56
C LYS A 533 -1.44 24.38 16.35
N PHE A 534 -0.46 23.96 15.56
CA PHE A 534 -0.64 23.05 14.45
C PHE A 534 0.57 22.12 14.34
N ARG A 535 0.33 20.82 14.27
CA ARG A 535 1.32 19.79 13.95
C ARG A 535 0.70 18.74 13.04
N ALA A 536 1.52 18.20 12.15
CA ALA A 536 1.18 17.05 11.31
C ALA A 536 2.40 16.13 11.23
N TRP A 537 2.18 14.82 11.29
CA TRP A 537 3.21 13.80 11.09
C TRP A 537 2.64 12.60 10.34
N GLU A 538 3.51 11.84 9.65
CA GLU A 538 3.10 10.67 8.89
C GLU A 538 2.75 9.51 9.81
N THR A 539 1.71 8.75 9.44
CA THR A 539 1.31 7.50 10.10
C THR A 539 2.33 6.40 9.79
N GLU A 540 2.74 5.62 10.81
CA GLU A 540 3.75 4.54 10.71
C GLU A 540 3.27 3.29 9.94
#